data_AF-A0A023GC81-F1
#
_entry.id   AF-A0A023GC81-F1
#
_cell.length_a   1.000
_cell.length_b   1.000
_cell.length_c   1.000
_cell.angle_alpha   90.00
_cell.angle_beta   90.00
_cell.angle_gamma   90.00
#
_symmetry.space_group_name_H-M   'P 1'
#
loop_
_entity.id
_entity.type
_entity.pdbx_description
1 polymer ?
#
loop_
_entity_poly.entity_id
_entity_poly.type
_entity_poly.pdbx_seq_one_letter_code
_entity_poly.pdbx_strand_id
1 'polypeptide(L)'
;RKRSSWLFSRYTLGWKCGVHPDWIELNTCVDRVLDEDEGSPIKRRYFYITVLRDPVARFRSEWRRFHQNRGWHGSRPHPHFCLDQPVSMPAPSVCFEGRRPENITFAEFVSCSANPAVNRQTHMLADHDLIDGCPQNDSAGLLLTKEDRDLVLLASAKKNLEHMAFFGLAEFPRLSESLFEATFKLKFRRRARPRKFLRGRSMGRSRAVPSPGEVEQVTAANSLDVELYNHAKEILFARFHRLSNSDPSVERESNSVDSDDDENWAEEEDFFDNV
;
A
#
# COMPACT_ATOMS: atom_id res chain seq x y z
N ARG A 1 20.06 -29.42 -4.34
CA ARG A 1 18.89 -28.70 -4.90
C ARG A 1 18.90 -27.28 -4.33
N LYS A 2 19.26 -26.25 -5.11
CA LYS A 2 18.98 -24.86 -4.70
C LYS A 2 17.47 -24.76 -4.48
N ARG A 3 17.05 -24.23 -3.33
CA ARG A 3 15.63 -24.04 -3.01
C ARG A 3 15.18 -22.80 -3.79
N SER A 4 14.46 -22.99 -4.89
CA SER A 4 13.75 -21.88 -5.54
C SER A 4 12.70 -21.32 -4.58
N SER A 5 12.60 -20.00 -4.49
CA SER A 5 11.59 -19.36 -3.64
C SER A 5 10.27 -19.29 -4.39
N TRP A 6 9.18 -19.69 -3.74
CA TRP A 6 7.83 -19.57 -4.30
C TRP A 6 7.16 -18.23 -3.95
N LEU A 7 7.73 -17.48 -3.00
CA LEU A 7 7.18 -16.21 -2.51
C LEU A 7 8.28 -15.15 -2.47
N PHE A 8 8.06 -14.06 -3.22
CA PHE A 8 8.87 -12.85 -3.15
C PHE A 8 8.21 -11.84 -2.20
N SER A 9 8.80 -11.64 -1.03
CA SER A 9 8.29 -10.70 -0.02
C SER A 9 9.42 -10.26 0.91
N ARG A 10 9.17 -9.19 1.68
CA ARG A 10 10.03 -8.77 2.80
C ARG A 10 10.41 -9.93 3.71
N TYR A 11 9.45 -10.80 4.07
CA TYR A 11 9.68 -11.86 5.06
C TYR A 11 10.35 -13.12 4.51
N THR A 12 10.47 -13.24 3.18
CA THR A 12 11.11 -14.40 2.53
C THR A 12 12.46 -14.06 1.92
N LEU A 13 12.56 -12.95 1.20
CA LEU A 13 13.77 -12.55 0.46
C LEU A 13 14.31 -11.18 0.90
N GLY A 14 13.63 -10.49 1.82
CA GLY A 14 14.00 -9.14 2.23
C GLY A 14 13.61 -8.08 1.21
N TRP A 15 14.35 -6.97 1.21
CA TRP A 15 14.13 -5.79 0.36
C TRP A 15 15.05 -5.79 -0.88
N LYS A 16 15.07 -6.90 -1.63
CA LYS A 16 15.97 -7.07 -2.77
C LYS A 16 15.74 -6.07 -3.92
N CYS A 17 14.54 -5.51 -4.00
CA CYS A 17 14.17 -4.49 -4.98
C CYS A 17 14.00 -3.09 -4.40
N GLY A 18 14.55 -2.84 -3.20
CA GLY A 18 14.33 -1.59 -2.47
C GLY A 18 13.35 -1.77 -1.31
N VAL A 19 13.29 -0.76 -0.44
CA VAL A 19 12.44 -0.76 0.75
C VAL A 19 11.04 -0.26 0.40
N HIS A 20 10.04 -1.14 0.55
CA HIS A 20 8.67 -0.92 0.07
C HIS A 20 8.61 -0.61 -1.43
N PRO A 21 9.11 -1.52 -2.28
CA PRO A 21 9.14 -1.26 -3.71
C PRO A 21 7.73 -1.16 -4.27
N ASP A 22 7.49 -0.17 -5.12
CA ASP A 22 6.21 0.04 -5.79
C ASP A 22 5.97 -0.92 -6.96
N TRP A 23 4.85 -0.74 -7.65
CA TRP A 23 4.46 -1.55 -8.80
C TRP A 23 5.54 -1.58 -9.89
N ILE A 24 6.15 -0.44 -10.24
CA ILE A 24 7.14 -0.37 -11.31
C ILE A 24 8.47 -0.94 -10.86
N GLU A 25 8.91 -0.60 -9.65
CA GLU A 25 10.13 -1.17 -9.07
C GLU A 25 10.05 -2.70 -9.01
N LEU A 26 8.90 -3.26 -8.61
CA LEU A 26 8.72 -4.71 -8.58
C LEU A 26 8.68 -5.34 -9.97
N ASN A 27 7.97 -4.76 -10.94
CA ASN A 27 7.87 -5.31 -12.30
C ASN A 27 9.20 -5.26 -13.05
N THR A 28 10.06 -4.28 -12.77
CA THR A 28 11.37 -4.12 -13.42
C THR A 28 12.48 -4.90 -12.71
N CYS A 29 12.36 -5.16 -11.40
CA CYS A 29 13.45 -5.75 -10.61
C CYS A 29 13.33 -7.25 -10.34
N VAL A 30 12.12 -7.77 -10.08
CA VAL A 30 11.95 -9.10 -9.46
C VAL A 30 12.52 -10.23 -10.32
N ASP A 31 12.32 -10.20 -11.64
CA ASP A 31 12.80 -11.26 -12.53
C ASP A 31 14.33 -11.34 -12.55
N ARG A 32 14.99 -10.19 -12.73
CA ARG A 32 16.45 -10.08 -12.68
C ARG A 32 17.02 -10.57 -11.35
N VAL A 33 16.45 -10.15 -10.22
CA VAL A 33 16.91 -10.55 -8.89
C VAL A 33 16.78 -12.05 -8.66
N LEU A 34 15.68 -12.66 -9.10
CA LEU A 34 15.48 -14.10 -8.96
C LEU A 34 16.42 -14.90 -9.87
N ASP A 35 16.70 -14.41 -11.08
CA ASP A 35 17.69 -15.01 -11.97
C ASP A 35 19.11 -14.98 -11.39
N GLU A 36 19.49 -13.87 -10.77
CA GLU A 36 20.78 -13.72 -10.08
C GLU A 36 20.90 -14.69 -8.88
N ASP A 37 19.86 -14.78 -8.04
CA ASP A 37 19.87 -15.66 -6.85
C ASP A 37 19.84 -17.16 -7.26
N GLU A 38 19.07 -17.52 -8.29
CA GLU A 38 18.95 -18.90 -8.77
C GLU A 38 20.14 -19.32 -9.65
N GLY A 39 20.79 -18.37 -10.32
CA GLY A 39 22.00 -18.54 -11.13
C GLY A 39 21.73 -18.91 -12.59
N SER A 40 20.49 -18.78 -13.05
CA SER A 40 20.11 -19.02 -14.44
C SER A 40 18.78 -18.33 -14.77
N PRO A 41 18.63 -17.76 -15.96
CA PRO A 41 17.35 -17.24 -16.44
C PRO A 41 16.27 -18.32 -16.48
N ILE A 42 15.17 -18.12 -15.76
CA ILE A 42 14.02 -19.04 -15.76
C ILE A 42 12.77 -18.25 -16.13
N LYS A 43 12.00 -18.76 -17.09
CA LYS A 43 10.69 -18.17 -17.40
C LYS A 43 9.72 -18.41 -16.23
N ARG A 44 9.39 -17.35 -15.50
CA ARG A 44 8.48 -17.40 -14.35
C ARG A 44 7.11 -16.81 -14.69
N ARG A 45 6.12 -17.16 -13.87
CA ARG A 45 4.80 -16.53 -13.85
C ARG A 45 4.61 -15.86 -12.50
N TYR A 46 4.45 -14.55 -12.50
CA TYR A 46 4.26 -13.76 -11.30
C TYR A 46 2.79 -13.59 -10.98
N PHE A 47 2.48 -13.64 -9.69
CA PHE A 47 1.17 -13.38 -9.14
C PHE A 47 1.30 -12.29 -8.10
N TYR A 48 1.09 -11.05 -8.54
CA TYR A 48 1.14 -9.90 -7.66
C TYR A 48 -0.06 -9.89 -6.72
N ILE A 49 0.22 -9.59 -5.46
CA ILE A 49 -0.78 -9.42 -4.42
C ILE A 49 -0.49 -8.17 -3.59
N THR A 50 -1.53 -7.54 -3.05
CA THR A 50 -1.39 -6.40 -2.14
C THR A 50 -2.50 -6.37 -1.08
N VAL A 51 -2.36 -5.50 -0.09
CA VAL A 51 -3.40 -5.20 0.90
C VAL A 51 -3.54 -3.68 0.98
N LEU A 52 -4.77 -3.18 0.85
CA LEU A 52 -5.08 -1.76 1.01
C LEU A 52 -5.73 -1.50 2.37
N ARG A 53 -5.70 -0.23 2.79
CA ARG A 53 -6.26 0.26 4.05
C ARG A 53 -7.01 1.55 3.80
N ASP A 54 -8.01 1.82 4.63
CA ASP A 54 -8.75 3.08 4.65
C ASP A 54 -7.75 4.26 4.64
N PRO A 55 -7.86 5.20 3.68
CA PRO A 55 -6.85 6.24 3.48
C PRO A 55 -6.62 7.11 4.71
N VAL A 56 -7.68 7.44 5.45
CA VAL A 56 -7.58 8.28 6.66
C VAL A 56 -6.88 7.50 7.77
N ALA A 57 -7.30 6.26 8.02
CA ALA A 57 -6.66 5.40 9.02
C ALA A 57 -5.19 5.12 8.68
N ARG A 58 -4.89 4.86 7.40
CA ARG A 58 -3.54 4.62 6.87
C ARG A 58 -2.66 5.85 7.05
N PHE A 59 -3.11 7.02 6.62
CA PHE A 59 -2.34 8.27 6.74
C PHE A 59 -2.03 8.61 8.20
N ARG A 60 -3.01 8.45 9.10
CA ARG A 60 -2.81 8.67 10.55
C ARG A 60 -1.90 7.63 11.21
N SER A 61 -1.90 6.39 10.73
CA SER A 61 -0.93 5.39 11.17
C SER A 61 0.48 5.80 10.75
N GLU A 62 0.65 6.23 9.51
CA GLU A 62 1.93 6.67 8.99
C GLU A 62 2.48 7.91 9.70
N TRP A 63 1.62 8.89 9.98
CA TRP A 63 1.96 10.05 10.83
C TRP A 63 2.55 9.62 12.18
N ARG A 64 1.89 8.68 12.86
CA ARG A 64 2.38 8.18 14.15
C ARG A 64 3.75 7.51 14.02
N ARG A 65 3.97 6.76 12.94
CA ARG A 65 5.25 6.08 12.66
C ARG A 65 6.35 7.11 12.37
N PHE A 66 6.05 8.11 11.55
CA PHE A 66 6.93 9.25 11.28
C PHE A 66 7.36 9.92 12.59
N HIS A 67 6.41 10.32 13.43
CA HIS A 67 6.69 11.00 14.69
C HIS A 67 7.41 10.13 15.74
N GLN A 68 7.40 8.80 15.60
CA GLN A 68 8.14 7.88 16.45
C GLN A 68 9.58 7.63 15.97
N ASN A 69 10.08 8.36 14.97
CA ASN A 69 11.31 8.02 14.23
C ASN A 69 11.34 6.58 13.70
N ARG A 70 10.15 5.98 13.52
CA ARG A 70 9.94 4.69 12.84
C ARG A 70 9.41 4.89 11.41
N GLY A 71 9.37 6.14 10.94
CA GLY A 71 8.96 6.53 9.59
C GLY A 71 9.97 6.08 8.53
N TRP A 72 9.79 6.58 7.31
CA TRP A 72 10.44 6.21 6.05
C TRP A 72 11.96 5.93 6.10
N HIS A 73 12.35 4.80 6.69
CA HIS A 73 13.72 4.30 6.69
C HIS A 73 14.01 3.70 5.31
N GLY A 74 14.31 4.56 4.33
CA GLY A 74 14.89 4.16 3.06
C GLY A 74 13.95 3.93 1.88
N SER A 75 12.63 4.18 2.01
CA SER A 75 11.79 4.34 0.82
C SER A 75 12.18 5.64 0.14
N ARG A 76 12.81 5.53 -1.02
CA ARG A 76 13.11 6.67 -1.86
C ARG A 76 11.79 7.05 -2.56
N PRO A 77 11.43 8.35 -2.65
CA PRO A 77 10.44 8.74 -3.64
C PRO A 77 10.91 8.18 -5.00
N HIS A 78 9.96 7.73 -5.82
CA HIS A 78 10.24 7.19 -7.15
C HIS A 78 11.22 8.15 -7.84
N PRO A 79 12.42 7.71 -8.26
CA PRO A 79 13.31 8.58 -8.99
C PRO A 79 12.56 9.01 -10.25
N HIS A 80 12.29 10.30 -10.43
CA HIS A 80 11.89 10.78 -11.74
C HIS A 80 13.04 10.45 -12.69
N PHE A 81 12.87 9.44 -13.55
CA PHE A 81 13.91 8.90 -14.43
C PHE A 81 14.34 9.86 -15.56
N CYS A 82 14.00 11.15 -15.46
CA CYS A 82 14.36 12.18 -16.43
C CYS A 82 15.72 12.87 -16.21
N LEU A 83 16.55 12.38 -15.29
CA LEU A 83 17.85 12.99 -14.99
C LEU A 83 19.02 12.28 -15.69
N ASP A 84 18.93 12.12 -17.01
CA ASP A 84 20.11 11.96 -17.88
C ASP A 84 20.56 13.30 -18.51
N GLN A 85 19.97 14.43 -18.09
CA GLN A 85 20.47 15.77 -18.40
C GLN A 85 20.71 16.61 -17.14
N PRO A 86 21.77 17.43 -17.11
CA PRO A 86 22.02 18.40 -16.05
C PRO A 86 21.10 19.62 -16.26
N VAL A 87 19.79 19.41 -16.22
CA VAL A 87 18.86 20.53 -16.08
C VAL A 87 18.88 20.89 -14.61
N SER A 88 19.29 22.12 -14.30
CA SER A 88 19.19 22.72 -12.96
C SER A 88 17.70 22.90 -12.63
N MET A 89 16.99 21.80 -12.45
CA MET A 89 15.67 21.78 -11.82
C MET A 89 15.91 22.01 -10.34
N PRO A 90 15.19 22.93 -9.67
CA PRO A 90 15.23 23.01 -8.22
C PRO A 90 14.89 21.61 -7.69
N ALA A 91 15.74 21.10 -6.79
CA ALA A 91 15.50 19.80 -6.17
C ALA A 91 14.05 19.75 -5.66
N PRO A 92 13.31 18.64 -5.87
CA PRO A 92 11.95 18.53 -5.39
C PRO A 92 11.94 18.92 -3.91
N SER A 93 11.05 19.84 -3.52
CA SER A 93 11.01 20.36 -2.15
C SER A 93 10.84 19.20 -1.18
N VAL A 94 11.91 18.83 -0.48
CA VAL A 94 11.89 17.69 0.44
C VAL A 94 11.09 18.11 1.67
N CYS A 95 9.97 17.44 1.91
CA CYS A 95 9.21 17.71 3.12
C CYS A 95 10.09 17.45 4.35
N PHE A 96 10.13 18.45 5.24
CA PHE A 96 10.73 18.33 6.56
C PHE A 96 12.26 18.16 6.61
N GLU A 97 12.97 18.53 5.54
CA GLU A 97 14.43 18.45 5.51
C GLU A 97 15.07 19.18 6.69
N GLY A 98 16.02 18.52 7.37
CA GLY A 98 16.73 19.06 8.53
C GLY A 98 15.90 19.23 9.82
N ARG A 99 14.60 18.91 9.80
CA ARG A 99 13.73 18.97 10.99
C ARG A 99 13.58 17.60 11.63
N ARG A 100 13.58 17.57 12.96
CA ARG A 100 13.28 16.33 13.71
C ARG A 100 11.78 16.04 13.69
N PRO A 101 11.34 14.78 13.55
CA PRO A 101 9.92 14.41 13.52
C PRO A 101 9.07 14.91 14.69
N GLU A 102 9.67 15.07 15.88
CA GLU A 102 8.95 15.54 17.07
C GLU A 102 8.59 17.04 17.00
N ASN A 103 9.23 17.79 16.10
CA ASN A 103 9.02 19.23 15.92
C ASN A 103 8.09 19.55 14.75
N ILE A 104 7.47 18.54 14.15
CA ILE A 104 6.53 18.70 13.05
C ILE A 104 5.14 18.48 13.65
N THR A 105 4.20 19.31 13.25
CA THR A 105 2.81 19.17 13.65
C THR A 105 2.05 18.30 12.66
N PHE A 106 0.92 17.73 13.07
CA PHE A 106 0.06 16.98 12.15
C PHE A 106 -0.40 17.84 10.95
N ALA A 107 -0.73 19.11 11.20
CA ALA A 107 -1.15 20.05 10.16
C ALA A 107 -0.03 20.34 9.14
N GLU A 108 1.23 20.48 9.58
CA GLU A 108 2.38 20.57 8.67
C GLU A 108 2.59 19.26 7.88
N PHE A 109 2.35 18.11 8.52
CA PHE A 109 2.48 16.81 7.86
C PHE A 109 1.46 16.63 6.72
N VAL A 110 0.20 17.03 6.94
CA VAL A 110 -0.86 16.96 5.93
C VAL A 110 -0.70 18.01 4.83
N SER A 111 -0.23 19.21 5.16
CA SER A 111 -0.17 20.33 4.20
C SER A 111 1.02 20.27 3.24
N CYS A 112 2.04 19.45 3.51
CA CYS A 112 3.18 19.31 2.62
C CYS A 112 2.82 18.46 1.39
N SER A 113 2.73 19.10 0.22
CA SER A 113 2.32 18.45 -1.04
C SER A 113 3.28 17.36 -1.52
N ALA A 114 4.57 17.47 -1.20
CA ALA A 114 5.60 16.49 -1.55
C ALA A 114 5.72 15.36 -0.52
N ASN A 115 4.80 15.27 0.46
CA ASN A 115 4.85 14.24 1.48
C ASN A 115 4.46 12.90 0.84
N PRO A 116 5.35 11.89 0.83
CA PRO A 116 5.06 10.59 0.22
C PRO A 116 3.91 9.83 0.92
N ALA A 117 3.46 10.32 2.08
CA ALA A 117 2.25 9.84 2.73
C ALA A 117 1.00 10.16 1.90
N VAL A 118 1.00 11.25 1.14
CA VAL A 118 -0.16 11.73 0.38
C VAL A 118 -0.39 10.83 -0.83
N ASN A 119 -1.62 10.30 -0.96
CA ASN A 119 -2.01 9.41 -2.07
C ASN A 119 -1.06 8.20 -2.26
N ARG A 120 -0.46 7.73 -1.16
CA ARG A 120 0.58 6.69 -1.18
C ARG A 120 0.11 5.42 -1.87
N GLN A 121 -1.11 4.96 -1.63
CA GLN A 121 -1.59 3.71 -2.24
C GLN A 121 -1.74 3.85 -3.76
N THR A 122 -2.25 5.00 -4.21
CA THR A 122 -2.36 5.33 -5.64
C THR A 122 -0.98 5.40 -6.28
N HIS A 123 -0.07 6.18 -5.72
CA HIS A 123 1.29 6.28 -6.26
C HIS A 123 2.03 4.95 -6.26
N MET A 124 1.88 4.10 -5.24
CA MET A 124 2.58 2.81 -5.20
C MET A 124 2.00 1.74 -6.14
N LEU A 125 0.76 1.91 -6.60
CA LEU A 125 0.11 0.98 -7.51
C LEU A 125 0.09 1.46 -8.95
N ALA A 126 0.27 2.77 -9.17
CA ALA A 126 0.30 3.37 -10.49
C ALA A 126 1.62 3.08 -11.21
N ASP A 127 1.52 3.11 -12.54
CA ASP A 127 2.66 3.23 -13.43
C ASP A 127 3.02 4.71 -13.61
N HIS A 128 4.15 5.13 -13.04
CA HIS A 128 4.63 6.51 -13.13
C HIS A 128 5.28 6.82 -14.48
N ASP A 129 5.70 5.82 -15.26
CA ASP A 129 6.25 6.03 -16.61
C ASP A 129 5.21 6.66 -17.56
N LEU A 130 3.91 6.54 -17.22
CA LEU A 130 2.81 7.18 -17.94
C LEU A 130 2.77 8.70 -17.78
N ILE A 131 3.39 9.24 -16.73
CA ILE A 131 3.42 10.69 -16.44
C ILE A 131 4.84 11.27 -16.42
N ASP A 132 5.86 10.42 -16.26
CA ASP A 132 7.29 10.76 -16.26
C ASP A 132 7.87 10.87 -17.68
N GLY A 133 7.11 11.46 -18.60
CA GLY A 133 7.60 11.80 -19.94
C GLY A 133 8.66 12.90 -19.88
N CYS A 134 9.90 12.59 -20.25
CA CYS A 134 10.93 13.61 -20.39
C CYS A 134 10.67 14.44 -21.64
N PRO A 135 10.61 15.78 -21.56
CA PRO A 135 10.51 16.61 -22.75
C PRO A 135 11.80 16.43 -23.55
N GLN A 136 11.75 15.64 -24.63
CA GLN A 136 12.79 15.70 -25.65
C GLN A 136 12.66 17.03 -26.38
N ASN A 137 13.80 17.67 -26.57
CA ASN A 137 13.98 18.97 -27.22
C ASN A 137 12.91 19.28 -28.28
N ASP A 138 12.26 20.43 -28.12
CA ASP A 138 11.40 21.13 -29.08
C ASP A 138 10.04 20.52 -29.46
N SER A 139 9.56 19.52 -28.72
CA SER A 139 8.13 19.20 -28.75
C SER A 139 7.49 19.70 -27.46
N ALA A 140 6.51 20.60 -27.59
CA ALA A 140 5.51 20.90 -26.56
C ALA A 140 4.64 19.66 -26.28
N GLY A 141 5.26 18.54 -25.91
CA GLY A 141 4.61 17.33 -25.44
C GLY A 141 3.95 17.67 -24.11
N LEU A 142 2.62 17.58 -24.09
CA LEU A 142 1.71 17.97 -23.01
C LEU A 142 2.40 18.11 -21.65
N LEU A 143 2.62 19.35 -21.21
CA LEU A 143 2.75 19.61 -19.78
C LEU A 143 1.40 19.23 -19.16
N LEU A 144 1.26 17.96 -18.76
CA LEU A 144 0.08 17.48 -18.05
C LEU A 144 -0.14 18.39 -16.84
N THR A 145 -1.36 18.89 -16.68
CA THR A 145 -1.73 19.58 -15.45
C THR A 145 -1.61 18.62 -14.27
N LYS A 146 -1.62 19.14 -13.04
CA LYS A 146 -1.63 18.25 -11.87
C LYS A 146 -2.84 17.32 -11.92
N GLU A 147 -3.98 17.86 -12.33
CA GLU A 147 -5.25 17.15 -12.44
C GLU A 147 -5.18 16.04 -13.50
N ASP A 148 -4.55 16.30 -14.65
CA ASP A 148 -4.35 15.28 -15.68
C ASP A 148 -3.42 14.16 -15.19
N ARG A 149 -2.34 14.51 -14.47
CA ARG A 149 -1.43 13.52 -13.86
C ARG A 149 -2.16 12.65 -12.85
N ASP A 150 -2.91 13.28 -11.95
CA ASP A 150 -3.69 12.61 -10.90
C ASP A 150 -4.71 11.64 -11.52
N LEU A 151 -5.38 12.03 -12.61
CA LEU A 151 -6.29 11.17 -13.37
C LEU A 151 -5.58 9.95 -13.97
N VAL A 152 -4.43 10.16 -14.61
CA VAL A 152 -3.64 9.07 -15.23
C VAL A 152 -3.14 8.09 -14.17
N LEU A 153 -2.59 8.60 -13.07
CA LEU A 153 -2.10 7.77 -11.96
C LEU A 153 -3.23 6.95 -11.35
N LEU A 154 -4.38 7.56 -11.06
CA LEU A 154 -5.52 6.87 -10.48
C LEU A 154 -6.07 5.79 -11.43
N ALA A 155 -6.21 6.09 -12.73
CA ALA A 155 -6.64 5.11 -13.73
C ALA A 155 -5.66 3.93 -13.82
N SER A 156 -4.36 4.23 -13.79
CA SER A 156 -3.29 3.22 -13.79
C SER A 156 -3.34 2.34 -12.54
N ALA A 157 -3.45 2.94 -11.35
CA ALA A 157 -3.56 2.22 -10.08
C ALA A 157 -4.78 1.30 -10.04
N LYS A 158 -5.96 1.76 -10.47
CA LYS A 158 -7.18 0.94 -10.55
C LYS A 158 -6.98 -0.26 -11.49
N LYS A 159 -6.43 -0.02 -12.69
CA LYS A 159 -6.14 -1.07 -13.67
C LYS A 159 -5.16 -2.11 -13.14
N ASN A 160 -4.07 -1.68 -12.49
CA ASN A 160 -3.07 -2.59 -11.94
C ASN A 160 -3.65 -3.42 -10.80
N LEU A 161 -4.41 -2.80 -9.89
CA LEU A 161 -5.09 -3.49 -8.79
C LEU A 161 -6.08 -4.54 -9.29
N GLU A 162 -6.85 -4.25 -10.33
CA GLU A 162 -7.80 -5.19 -10.94
C GLU A 162 -7.11 -6.44 -11.51
N HIS A 163 -5.94 -6.26 -12.14
CA HIS A 163 -5.15 -7.33 -12.75
C HIS A 163 -4.27 -8.11 -11.76
N MET A 164 -4.10 -7.64 -10.52
CA MET A 164 -3.43 -8.42 -9.49
C MET A 164 -4.17 -9.75 -9.26
N ALA A 165 -3.40 -10.79 -8.96
CA ALA A 165 -3.95 -12.11 -8.69
C ALA A 165 -4.91 -12.07 -7.49
N PHE A 166 -4.58 -11.26 -6.48
CA PHE A 166 -5.40 -11.04 -5.30
C PHE A 166 -5.07 -9.68 -4.69
N PHE A 167 -6.06 -9.04 -4.05
CA PHE A 167 -5.80 -8.00 -3.07
C PHE A 167 -6.76 -8.14 -1.90
N GLY A 168 -6.34 -7.69 -0.72
CA GLY A 168 -7.16 -7.64 0.48
C GLY A 168 -7.42 -6.22 0.95
N LEU A 169 -8.37 -6.07 1.86
CA LEU A 169 -8.58 -4.83 2.61
C LEU A 169 -8.36 -5.09 4.09
N ALA A 170 -7.55 -4.25 4.72
CA ALA A 170 -7.19 -4.37 6.12
C ALA A 170 -8.41 -4.37 7.04
N GLU A 171 -9.45 -3.61 6.69
CA GLU A 171 -10.72 -3.53 7.43
C GLU A 171 -11.58 -4.80 7.32
N PHE A 172 -11.30 -5.69 6.37
CA PHE A 172 -12.08 -6.89 6.11
C PHE A 172 -11.20 -8.13 6.07
N PRO A 173 -10.56 -8.49 7.20
CA PRO A 173 -9.56 -9.53 7.25
C PRO A 173 -10.09 -10.93 6.91
N ARG A 174 -11.25 -11.31 7.46
CA ARG A 174 -11.87 -12.63 7.21
C ARG A 174 -12.34 -12.79 5.77
N LEU A 175 -12.90 -11.72 5.21
CA LEU A 175 -13.33 -11.66 3.82
C LEU A 175 -12.11 -11.79 2.89
N SER A 176 -11.05 -11.04 3.19
CA SER A 176 -9.78 -11.09 2.46
C SER A 176 -9.11 -12.47 2.55
N GLU A 177 -9.10 -13.09 3.74
CA GLU A 177 -8.60 -14.45 3.96
C GLU A 177 -9.35 -15.46 3.08
N SER A 178 -10.69 -15.43 3.10
CA SER A 178 -11.52 -16.34 2.33
C SER A 178 -11.28 -16.24 0.82
N LEU A 179 -11.16 -14.99 0.32
CA LEU A 179 -10.83 -14.74 -1.08
C LEU A 179 -9.42 -15.21 -1.44
N PHE A 180 -8.43 -15.01 -0.55
CA PHE A 180 -7.06 -15.48 -0.78
C PHE A 180 -7.00 -17.01 -0.90
N GLU A 181 -7.63 -17.70 0.05
CA GLU A 181 -7.72 -19.15 0.07
C GLU A 181 -8.36 -19.72 -1.20
N ALA A 182 -9.49 -19.13 -1.63
CA ALA A 182 -10.18 -19.52 -2.85
C ALA A 182 -9.35 -19.25 -4.11
N THR A 183 -8.68 -18.10 -4.16
CA THR A 183 -7.87 -17.67 -5.32
C THR A 183 -6.69 -18.61 -5.57
N PHE A 184 -5.95 -18.96 -4.51
CA PHE A 184 -4.73 -19.76 -4.62
C PHE A 184 -4.94 -21.24 -4.31
N LYS A 185 -6.16 -21.65 -3.94
CA LYS A 185 -6.48 -23.01 -3.46
C LYS A 185 -5.58 -23.42 -2.29
N LEU A 186 -5.38 -22.47 -1.36
CA LEU A 186 -4.58 -22.64 -0.15
C LEU A 186 -5.49 -22.54 1.07
N LYS A 187 -4.98 -22.98 2.23
CA LYS A 187 -5.64 -22.81 3.53
C LYS A 187 -4.66 -22.29 4.56
N PHE A 188 -5.05 -21.26 5.31
CA PHE A 188 -4.28 -20.78 6.44
C PHE A 188 -4.40 -21.79 7.59
N ARG A 189 -3.27 -22.09 8.25
CA ARG A 189 -3.26 -23.02 9.40
C ARG A 189 -3.98 -22.46 10.62
N ARG A 190 -4.04 -21.13 10.71
CA ARG A 190 -4.72 -20.37 11.76
C ARG A 190 -5.51 -19.31 11.04
N ARG A 191 -6.81 -19.24 11.33
CA ARG A 191 -7.65 -18.13 10.88
C ARG A 191 -7.15 -16.83 11.52
N ALA A 192 -7.41 -15.70 10.85
CA ALA A 192 -7.35 -14.40 11.50
C ALA A 192 -8.14 -14.48 12.83
N ARG A 193 -7.50 -14.07 13.94
CA ARG A 193 -8.06 -14.20 15.29
C ARG A 193 -8.40 -12.83 15.85
N PRO A 194 -9.51 -12.70 16.60
CA PRO A 194 -9.81 -11.47 17.28
C PRO A 194 -8.97 -11.27 18.54
N ARG A 195 -8.68 -9.99 18.82
CA ARG A 195 -7.71 -9.48 19.80
C ARG A 195 -7.94 -9.77 21.29
N LYS A 196 -8.88 -10.61 21.72
CA LYS A 196 -9.03 -10.89 23.17
C LYS A 196 -7.79 -11.57 23.78
N PHE A 197 -6.96 -12.25 22.99
CA PHE A 197 -5.74 -12.92 23.47
C PHE A 197 -4.48 -12.02 23.63
N LEU A 198 -4.53 -10.74 23.26
CA LEU A 198 -3.38 -9.81 23.39
C LEU A 198 -3.59 -8.70 24.44
N ARG A 199 -4.74 -8.69 25.13
CA ARG A 199 -5.10 -7.66 26.13
C ARG A 199 -4.31 -7.71 27.45
N GLY A 200 -3.47 -8.73 27.66
CA GLY A 200 -2.71 -8.86 28.91
C GLY A 200 -1.57 -7.85 29.12
N ARG A 201 -1.24 -6.97 28.16
CA ARG A 201 0.04 -6.23 28.25
C ARG A 201 0.13 -4.78 27.77
N SER A 202 -0.94 -4.10 27.36
CA SER A 202 -0.85 -2.64 27.11
C SER A 202 -2.17 -1.90 27.30
N MET A 203 -2.50 -1.64 28.55
CA MET A 203 -3.31 -0.49 28.95
C MET A 203 -2.34 0.71 28.91
N GLY A 204 -2.35 1.55 27.86
CA GLY A 204 -1.35 2.62 27.81
C GLY A 204 -1.37 3.71 26.72
N ARG A 205 -2.06 3.56 25.59
CA ARG A 205 -2.27 4.70 24.66
C ARG A 205 -3.67 4.66 24.10
N SER A 206 -4.55 5.48 24.69
CA SER A 206 -5.88 5.76 24.14
C SER A 206 -5.72 6.21 22.69
N ARG A 207 -6.49 5.64 21.76
CA ARG A 207 -6.55 6.12 20.37
C ARG A 207 -6.92 7.59 20.44
N ALA A 208 -6.03 8.49 20.01
CA ALA A 208 -6.36 9.89 19.88
C ALA A 208 -7.52 9.99 18.88
N VAL A 209 -8.68 10.41 19.38
CA VAL A 209 -9.83 10.76 18.53
C VAL A 209 -9.36 11.90 17.62
N PRO A 210 -9.59 11.82 16.29
CA PRO A 210 -9.24 12.91 15.39
C PRO A 210 -9.83 14.23 15.87
N SER A 211 -9.06 15.30 15.78
CA SER A 211 -9.60 16.65 16.03
C SER A 211 -10.66 17.02 14.96
N PRO A 212 -11.62 17.92 15.25
CA PRO A 212 -12.58 18.37 14.26
C PRO A 212 -11.86 18.98 13.04
N GLY A 213 -12.23 18.60 11.82
CA GLY A 213 -11.56 19.06 10.59
C GLY A 213 -10.37 18.19 10.15
N GLU A 214 -9.82 17.35 11.04
CA GLU A 214 -8.66 16.51 10.75
C GLU A 214 -8.97 15.45 9.69
N VAL A 215 -10.13 14.83 9.80
CA VAL A 215 -10.59 13.79 8.87
C VAL A 215 -10.81 14.41 7.50
N GLU A 216 -11.45 15.58 7.42
CA GLU A 216 -11.70 16.28 6.17
C GLU A 216 -10.38 16.70 5.50
N GLN A 217 -9.42 17.23 6.25
CA GLN A 217 -8.11 17.62 5.72
C GLN A 217 -7.33 16.41 5.16
N VAL A 218 -7.31 15.29 5.89
CA VAL A 218 -6.63 14.07 5.42
C VAL A 218 -7.33 13.49 4.20
N THR A 219 -8.67 13.48 4.20
CA THR A 219 -9.48 13.00 3.07
C THR A 219 -9.22 13.84 1.83
N ALA A 220 -9.17 15.17 1.96
CA ALA A 220 -8.89 16.08 0.86
C ALA A 220 -7.46 15.93 0.33
N ALA A 221 -6.48 15.76 1.21
CA ALA A 221 -5.09 15.51 0.80
C ALA A 221 -4.97 14.16 0.07
N ASN A 222 -5.69 13.13 0.52
CA ASN A 222 -5.61 11.76 0.00
C ASN A 222 -6.78 11.41 -0.92
N SER A 223 -7.25 12.36 -1.74
CA SER A 223 -8.43 12.20 -2.59
C SER A 223 -8.33 11.03 -3.57
N LEU A 224 -7.15 10.77 -4.15
CA LEU A 224 -6.95 9.66 -5.07
C LEU A 224 -7.01 8.32 -4.34
N ASP A 225 -6.38 8.23 -3.16
CA ASP A 225 -6.46 7.04 -2.32
C ASP A 225 -7.90 6.75 -1.87
N VAL A 226 -8.70 7.78 -1.60
CA VAL A 226 -10.14 7.64 -1.28
C VAL A 226 -10.89 7.02 -2.45
N GLU A 227 -10.68 7.52 -3.66
CA GLU A 227 -11.34 6.98 -4.84
C GLU A 227 -10.87 5.55 -5.16
N LEU A 228 -9.56 5.29 -5.10
CA LEU A 228 -8.98 3.97 -5.28
C LEU A 228 -9.50 2.96 -4.25
N TYR A 229 -9.59 3.34 -2.98
CA TYR A 229 -10.05 2.47 -1.90
C TYR A 229 -11.55 2.14 -2.03
N ASN A 230 -12.38 3.10 -2.45
CA ASN A 230 -13.79 2.85 -2.74
C ASN A 230 -13.96 1.88 -3.92
N HIS A 231 -13.19 2.07 -4.99
CA HIS A 231 -13.14 1.13 -6.13
C HIS A 231 -12.71 -0.28 -5.70
N ALA A 232 -11.66 -0.36 -4.87
CA ALA A 232 -11.18 -1.62 -4.32
C ALA A 232 -12.23 -2.33 -3.46
N LYS A 233 -12.97 -1.59 -2.63
CA LYS A 233 -14.11 -2.12 -1.85
C LYS A 233 -15.14 -2.76 -2.77
N GLU A 234 -15.63 -2.03 -3.76
CA GLU A 234 -16.65 -2.52 -4.69
C GLU A 234 -16.22 -3.85 -5.34
N ILE A 235 -15.00 -3.91 -5.85
CA ILE A 235 -14.45 -5.13 -6.47
C ILE A 235 -14.33 -6.27 -5.45
N LEU A 236 -13.80 -6.01 -4.25
CA LEU A 236 -13.59 -7.04 -3.24
C LEU A 236 -14.92 -7.65 -2.79
N PHE A 237 -15.91 -6.81 -2.47
CA PHE A 237 -17.24 -7.28 -2.08
C PHE A 237 -17.95 -8.01 -3.23
N ALA A 238 -17.82 -7.53 -4.47
CA ALA A 238 -18.36 -8.24 -5.62
C ALA A 238 -17.71 -9.61 -5.83
N ARG A 239 -16.38 -9.72 -5.67
CA ARG A 239 -15.65 -11.00 -5.73
C ARG A 239 -16.11 -11.94 -4.62
N PHE A 240 -16.27 -11.44 -3.40
CA PHE A 240 -16.74 -12.25 -2.26
C PHE A 240 -18.17 -12.74 -2.47
N HIS A 241 -19.08 -11.89 -2.92
CA HIS A 241 -20.45 -12.29 -3.22
C HIS A 241 -20.53 -13.37 -4.32
N ARG A 242 -19.68 -13.30 -5.35
CA ARG A 242 -19.60 -14.38 -6.35
C ARG A 242 -19.08 -15.69 -5.76
N LEU A 243 -18.09 -15.61 -4.87
CA LEU A 243 -17.54 -16.76 -4.17
C LEU A 243 -18.61 -17.40 -3.26
N SER A 244 -19.32 -16.60 -2.47
CA SER A 244 -20.34 -17.11 -1.54
C SER A 244 -21.55 -17.72 -2.24
N ASN A 245 -21.96 -17.17 -3.38
CA ASN A 245 -23.00 -17.78 -4.21
C ASN A 245 -22.57 -19.13 -4.80
N SER A 246 -21.28 -19.29 -5.10
CA SER A 246 -20.73 -20.53 -5.64
C SER A 246 -20.46 -21.57 -4.55
N ASP A 247 -20.14 -21.11 -3.34
CA ASP A 247 -19.86 -21.92 -2.17
C ASP A 247 -20.45 -21.27 -0.90
N PRO A 248 -21.71 -21.59 -0.53
CA PRO A 248 -22.38 -21.02 0.64
C PRO A 248 -21.72 -21.38 1.97
N SER A 249 -20.76 -22.32 2.00
CA SER A 249 -20.01 -22.62 3.22
C SER A 249 -19.07 -21.47 3.60
N VAL A 250 -18.63 -20.67 2.63
CA VAL A 250 -17.74 -19.51 2.84
C VAL A 250 -18.40 -18.43 3.70
N GLU A 251 -19.67 -18.10 3.44
CA GLU A 251 -20.44 -17.13 4.24
C GLU A 251 -20.71 -17.64 5.65
N ARG A 252 -20.96 -18.94 5.80
CA ARG A 252 -21.16 -19.54 7.13
C ARG A 252 -19.86 -19.50 7.92
N GLU A 253 -18.74 -19.85 7.32
CA GLU A 253 -17.42 -19.83 7.97
C GLU A 253 -16.93 -18.40 8.28
N SER A 254 -17.27 -17.40 7.48
CA SER A 254 -16.97 -16.00 7.80
C SER A 254 -17.79 -15.48 8.98
N ASN A 255 -19.05 -15.96 9.11
CA ASN A 255 -20.01 -15.50 10.12
C ASN A 255 -20.03 -16.36 11.41
N SER A 256 -19.54 -17.61 11.40
CA SER A 256 -19.74 -18.59 12.48
C SER A 256 -18.75 -18.51 13.66
N VAL A 257 -18.00 -17.42 13.82
CA VAL A 257 -17.07 -17.25 14.96
C VAL A 257 -17.28 -15.86 15.57
N ASP A 258 -18.05 -15.84 16.67
CA ASP A 258 -18.37 -14.74 17.60
C ASP A 258 -18.62 -13.36 17.00
N SER A 259 -19.88 -12.92 17.12
CA SER A 259 -20.41 -11.58 16.80
C SER A 259 -19.89 -10.44 17.68
N ASP A 260 -18.89 -10.70 18.53
CA ASP A 260 -18.40 -9.78 19.57
C ASP A 260 -17.00 -9.23 19.30
N ASP A 261 -16.38 -9.56 18.16
CA ASP A 261 -15.05 -9.06 17.84
C ASP A 261 -14.91 -8.76 16.33
N ASP A 262 -15.29 -7.54 15.94
CA ASP A 262 -15.01 -6.98 14.62
C ASP A 262 -13.49 -6.81 14.43
N GLU A 263 -12.86 -7.78 13.78
CA GLU A 263 -11.45 -7.74 13.42
C GLU A 263 -11.18 -6.72 12.31
N ASN A 264 -10.19 -5.87 12.54
CA ASN A 264 -9.65 -4.95 11.55
C ASN A 264 -8.12 -5.07 11.57
N TRP A 265 -7.49 -5.67 10.53
CA TRP A 265 -6.02 -5.78 10.41
C TRP A 265 -5.35 -4.40 10.48
N ALA A 266 -6.05 -3.32 10.11
CA ALA A 266 -5.57 -1.95 10.26
C ALA A 266 -5.21 -1.60 11.71
N GLU A 267 -5.92 -2.19 12.68
CA GLU A 267 -5.71 -1.97 14.10
C GLU A 267 -4.68 -2.93 14.72
N GLU A 268 -4.38 -4.03 14.01
CA GLU A 268 -3.42 -5.05 14.43
C GLU A 268 -1.97 -4.63 14.13
N GLU A 269 -1.69 -4.09 12.94
CA GLU A 269 -0.37 -3.56 12.58
C GLU A 269 0.07 -2.43 13.53
N ASP A 270 -0.85 -1.50 13.83
CA ASP A 270 -0.60 -0.39 14.75
C ASP A 270 -0.20 -0.85 16.18
N PHE A 271 -0.44 -2.12 16.55
CA PHE A 271 -0.15 -2.66 17.87
C PHE A 271 1.15 -3.45 17.95
N PHE A 272 1.44 -4.32 16.97
CA PHE A 272 2.73 -5.02 16.91
C PHE A 272 3.90 -4.06 16.80
N ASP A 273 3.63 -2.87 16.29
CA ASP A 273 4.57 -1.78 16.10
C ASP A 273 4.75 -0.85 17.31
N ASN A 274 4.00 -1.07 18.40
CA ASN A 274 4.15 -0.36 19.68
C ASN A 274 4.79 -1.24 20.78
N VAL A 275 5.14 -2.48 20.46
CA VAL A 275 6.03 -3.35 21.26
C VAL A 275 7.47 -3.19 20.75
#